data_AF-A0A847ARW5-F1
#
_entry.id   AF-A0A847ARW5-F1
#
_cell.length_a   1.000
_cell.length_b   1.000
_cell.length_c   1.000
_cell.angle_alpha   90.00
_cell.angle_beta   90.00
_cell.angle_gamma   90.00
#
_symmetry.space_group_name_H-M   'P 1'
#
loop_
_entity.id
_entity.type
_entity.pdbx_description
1 polymer ?
#
loop_
_entity_poly.entity_id
_entity_poly.type
_entity_poly.pdbx_seq_one_letter_code
_entity_poly.pdbx_strand_id
1 'polypeptide(L)' 'MERYEEIERSIIKKYRKTIWSKFISASKEYKLIQDNDKIAVCISGGKDSMLMAKCMQHLQKYSDIKFETEYIVMDP' A
#
# COMPACT_ATOMS: atom_id res chain seq x y z
N MET A 1 -6.26 5.19 -19.47
CA MET A 1 -5.99 4.88 -18.06
C MET A 1 -7.32 4.40 -17.52
N GLU A 2 -7.36 3.17 -17.03
CA GLU A 2 -8.58 2.60 -16.47
C GLU A 2 -8.95 3.31 -15.16
N ARG A 3 -10.23 3.26 -14.75
CA ARG A 3 -10.70 3.98 -13.55
C ARG A 3 -9.90 3.62 -12.29
N TYR A 4 -9.47 2.37 -12.14
CA TYR A 4 -8.68 1.94 -10.99
C TYR A 4 -7.27 2.55 -10.98
N GLU A 5 -6.65 2.74 -12.14
CA GLU A 5 -5.34 3.38 -12.27
C GLU A 5 -5.41 4.88 -11.94
N GLU A 6 -6.52 5.55 -12.30
CA GLU A 6 -6.75 6.95 -11.92
C GLU A 6 -6.90 7.12 -10.40
N ILE A 7 -7.59 6.18 -9.75
CA ILE A 7 -7.74 6.14 -8.30
C ILE A 7 -6.37 5.94 -7.62
N GLU A 8 -5.56 4.99 -8.09
CA GLU A 8 -4.19 4.80 -7.58
C GLU A 8 -3.33 6.05 -7.76
N ARG A 9 -3.40 6.67 -8.95
CA ARG A 9 -2.69 7.92 -9.24
C ARG A 9 -3.10 9.05 -8.30
N SER A 10 -4.36 9.07 -7.86
CA SER A 10 -4.84 10.07 -6.90
C SER A 10 -4.14 9.96 -5.54
N ILE A 11 -3.75 8.75 -5.10
CA ILE A 11 -3.05 8.52 -3.83
C ILE A 11 -1.68 9.22 -3.83
N ILE A 12 -0.93 9.08 -4.93
CA ILE A 12 0.42 9.66 -5.06
C ILE A 12 0.46 11.12 -5.52
N LYS A 13 -0.65 11.64 -6.06
CA LYS A 13 -0.76 13.04 -6.51
C LYS A 13 -1.61 13.85 -5.53
N LYS A 14 -2.93 13.69 -5.59
CA LYS A 14 -3.89 14.49 -4.82
C LYS A 14 -3.70 14.30 -3.31
N TYR A 15 -3.48 13.05 -2.88
CA TYR A 15 -3.34 12.69 -1.48
C TYR A 15 -1.89 12.41 -1.06
N ARG A 16 -0.92 12.95 -1.81
CA ARG A 16 0.50 12.71 -1.57
C ARG A 16 0.91 13.06 -0.14
N LYS A 17 0.59 14.28 0.30
CA LYS A 17 1.03 14.79 1.61
C LYS A 17 0.30 14.12 2.78
N THR A 18 -0.99 13.83 2.61
CA THR A 18 -1.86 13.39 3.69
C THR A 18 -1.84 11.88 3.90
N ILE A 19 -1.68 11.10 2.83
CA ILE A 19 -1.69 9.63 2.87
C ILE A 19 -0.31 9.08 2.50
N TRP A 20 0.14 9.30 1.25
CA TRP A 20 1.32 8.60 0.72
C TRP A 20 2.60 8.91 1.49
N SER A 21 2.91 10.19 1.71
CA SER A 21 4.11 10.61 2.42
C SER A 21 4.13 10.08 3.85
N LYS A 22 3.01 10.12 4.57
CA LYS A 22 2.92 9.59 5.94
C LYS A 22 3.11 8.08 5.96
N PHE A 23 2.49 7.36 5.03
CA PHE A 23 2.63 5.92 4.89
C PHE A 23 4.09 5.50 4.65
N ILE A 24 4.78 6.17 3.71
CA ILE A 24 6.19 5.89 3.43
C ILE A 24 7.09 6.28 4.60
N SER A 25 6.88 7.46 5.19
CA SER A 25 7.66 7.91 6.35
C SER A 25 7.56 6.91 7.51
N ALA A 26 6.34 6.50 7.87
CA ALA A 26 6.14 5.51 8.92
C ALA A 26 6.78 4.16 8.56
N SER A 27 6.59 3.68 7.32
CA SER A 27 7.19 2.41 6.88
C SER A 27 8.71 2.39 7.02
N LYS A 28 9.37 3.52 6.72
CA LYS A 28 10.83 3.67 6.83
C LYS A 28 11.28 3.88 8.27
N GLU A 29 10.62 4.77 9.01
CA GLU A 29 10.96 5.14 10.38
C GLU A 29 10.88 3.93 11.32
N TYR A 30 9.80 3.14 11.19
CA TYR A 30 9.58 1.95 12.01
C TYR A 30 10.13 0.67 11.39
N LYS A 31 10.83 0.76 10.25
CA LYS A 31 11.39 -0.40 9.52
C LYS A 31 10.36 -1.53 9.32
N LEU A 32 9.14 -1.15 8.93
CA LEU A 32 8.01 -2.08 8.80
C LEU A 32 8.16 -3.06 7.62
N ILE A 33 9.01 -2.72 6.66
CA ILE A 33 9.23 -3.50 5.43
C ILE A 33 10.73 -3.59 5.23
N GLN A 34 11.23 -4.82 5.17
CA GLN A 34 12.63 -5.16 4.95
C GLN A 34 12.78 -6.02 3.70
N ASP A 35 14.02 -6.17 3.24
CA ASP A 35 14.33 -6.94 2.04
C ASP A 35 14.01 -8.42 2.25
N ASN A 36 13.31 -9.01 1.29
CA ASN A 36 12.79 -10.38 1.27
C ASN A 36 11.64 -10.67 2.25
N ASP A 37 10.98 -9.62 2.77
CA ASP A 37 9.77 -9.80 3.57
C ASP A 37 8.62 -10.38 2.73
N LYS A 38 7.84 -11.26 3.36
CA LYS A 38 6.54 -11.74 2.88
C LYS A 38 5.44 -11.18 3.76
N ILE A 39 4.66 -10.24 3.23
CA ILE A 39 3.72 -9.44 3.99
C ILE A 39 2.28 -9.87 3.67
N ALA A 40 1.56 -10.37 4.68
CA ALA A 40 0.14 -10.60 4.58
C ALA A 40 -0.63 -9.29 4.81
N VAL A 41 -1.36 -8.81 3.80
CA VAL A 41 -2.21 -7.63 3.86
C VAL A 41 -3.66 -8.08 4.05
N CYS A 42 -4.14 -8.01 5.28
CA CYS A 42 -5.50 -8.40 5.63
C CYS A 42 -6.50 -7.29 5.24
N ILE A 43 -7.49 -7.64 4.41
CA ILE A 43 -8.54 -6.76 3.92
C ILE A 43 -9.85 -7.12 4.62
N SER A 44 -10.37 -6.21 5.44
CA SER A 44 -11.63 -6.39 6.17
C SER A 44 -12.88 -5.96 5.38
N GLY A 45 -12.71 -5.55 4.11
CA GLY A 45 -13.78 -4.96 3.29
C GLY A 45 -14.04 -3.47 3.55
N GLY A 46 -13.38 -2.88 4.55
CA GLY A 46 -13.48 -1.45 4.85
C GLY A 46 -12.68 -0.56 3.89
N LYS A 47 -13.07 0.71 3.80
CA LYS A 47 -12.36 1.73 2.99
C LYS A 47 -10.89 1.88 3.39
N ASP A 48 -10.59 1.77 4.68
CA ASP A 48 -9.26 2.03 5.22
C ASP A 48 -8.28 0.89 4.89
N SER A 49 -8.72 -0.37 5.04
CA SER A 49 -7.94 -1.55 4.62
C SER A 49 -7.77 -1.60 3.10
N MET A 50 -8.79 -1.21 2.34
CA MET A 50 -8.70 -1.15 0.87
C MET A 50 -7.70 -0.09 0.42
N LEU A 51 -7.72 1.10 1.04
CA LEU A 51 -6.74 2.14 0.76
C LEU A 51 -5.31 1.67 1.08
N MET A 52 -5.11 1.05 2.24
CA MET A 52 -3.81 0.50 2.63
C MET A 52 -3.31 -0.55 1.65
N ALA A 53 -4.19 -1.44 1.17
CA ALA A 53 -3.84 -2.42 0.15
C ALA A 53 -3.32 -1.75 -1.14
N LYS A 54 -3.99 -0.69 -1.62
CA LYS A 54 -3.50 0.08 -2.78
C LYS A 54 -2.17 0.78 -2.51
N CYS A 55 -1.94 1.30 -1.30
CA CYS A 55 -0.64 1.85 -0.91
C CYS A 55 0.47 0.78 -0.97
N MET A 56 0.22 -0.41 -0.44
CA MET A 56 1.17 -1.54 -0.49
C MET A 56 1.47 -1.97 -1.92
N GLN A 57 0.45 -2.08 -2.79
CA GLN A 57 0.63 -2.41 -4.21
C GLN A 57 1.51 -1.39 -4.92
N HIS A 58 1.24 -0.09 -4.69
CA HIS A 58 2.03 0.97 -5.27
C HIS A 58 3.47 0.94 -4.74
N LEU A 59 3.66 0.72 -3.45
CA LEU A 59 4.99 0.62 -2.86
C LEU A 59 5.76 -0.55 -3.46
N GLN A 60 5.17 -1.74 -3.53
CA GLN A 60 5.82 -2.92 -4.09
C GLN A 60 6.29 -2.70 -5.54
N LYS A 61 5.48 -1.99 -6.34
CA LYS A 61 5.79 -1.70 -7.75
C LYS A 61 6.96 -0.73 -7.95
N TYR A 62 7.16 0.22 -7.03
CA TYR A 62 8.11 1.33 -7.20
C TYR A 62 9.20 1.40 -6.13
N SER A 63 9.20 0.50 -5.16
CA SER A 63 10.22 0.40 -4.11
C SER A 63 11.47 -0.31 -4.62
N ASP A 64 12.64 0.15 -4.17
CA ASP A 64 13.90 -0.57 -4.36
C ASP A 64 14.04 -1.78 -3.41
N ILE A 65 13.31 -1.77 -2.29
CA ILE A 65 13.22 -2.90 -1.34
C ILE A 65 12.39 -4.00 -1.99
N LYS A 66 12.94 -5.21 -2.10
CA LYS A 66 12.22 -6.36 -2.66
C LYS A 66 11.39 -7.01 -1.57
N PHE A 67 10.08 -7.05 -1.73
CA PHE A 67 9.18 -7.74 -0.83
C PHE A 67 7.97 -8.28 -1.60
N GLU A 68 7.36 -9.30 -1.02
CA GLU A 68 6.16 -9.95 -1.54
C GLU A 68 4.96 -9.56 -0.69
N THR A 69 3.79 -9.40 -1.32
CA THR A 69 2.53 -9.09 -0.64
C THR A 69 1.48 -10.13 -1.00
N GLU A 70 0.83 -10.68 0.01
CA GLU A 70 -0.31 -11.58 -0.12
C GLU A 70 -1.55 -10.89 0.44
N TYR A 71 -2.58 -10.72 -0.37
CA TYR A 71 -3.80 -10.01 0.02
C TYR A 71 -4.84 -11.01 0.50
N ILE A 72 -5.13 -10.99 1.80
CA ILE A 72 -6.06 -11.93 2.44
C ILE A 72 -7.36 -11.19 2.73
N VAL A 73 -8.42 -11.56 2.04
CA VAL A 73 -9.77 -11.09 2.36
C VAL A 73 -10.38 -12.07 3.35
N MET A 74 -10.87 -11.58 4.49
CA MET A 74 -11.70 -12.43 5.36
C MET A 74 -13.08 -12.54 4.72
N ASP A 75 -13.43 -13.73 4.26
CA ASP A 75 -14.80 -14.09 3.93
C ASP A 75 -15.60 -14.13 5.26
N PRO A 76 -16.72 -13.39 5.39
CA PRO A 76 -17.52 -13.36 6.62
C PRO A 76 -18.30 -14.65 6.90
#